data_AF-A0A7L4PI11-F1
#
_entry.id   AF-A0A7L4PI11-F1
#
_cell.length_a   1.000
_cell.length_b   1.000
_cell.length_c   1.000
_cell.angle_alpha   90.00
_cell.angle_beta   90.00
_cell.angle_gamma   90.00
#
_symmetry.space_group_name_H-M   'P 1'
#
loop_
_entity.id
_entity.type
_entity.pdbx_description
1 polymer ?
#
loop_
_entity_poly.entity_id
_entity_poly.type
_entity_poly.pdbx_seq_one_letter_code
_entity_poly.pdbx_strand_id
1 'polypeptide(L)' 'DMEYELDRAKLPSDLNPEIGQLLEICEEDGTAIPVEVMDVFDDKVVINANHPLAGVELTFEIRLLEIV' A
#
# COMPACT_ATOMS: atom_id res chain seq x y z
N ASP A 1 8.95 7.31 -5.81
CA ASP A 1 7.72 6.64 -5.34
C ASP A 1 8.07 5.37 -4.60
N MET A 2 7.22 4.94 -3.66
CA MET A 2 7.38 3.64 -3.00
C MET A 2 6.69 2.57 -3.85
N GLU A 3 7.50 1.88 -4.64
CA GLU A 3 7.11 0.70 -5.40
C GLU A 3 7.53 -0.54 -4.62
N TYR A 4 6.61 -1.51 -4.53
CA TYR A 4 6.89 -2.80 -3.92
C TYR A 4 6.64 -3.91 -4.92
N GLU A 5 7.55 -4.88 -4.95
CA GLU A 5 7.36 -6.13 -5.68
C GLU A 5 6.75 -7.16 -4.72
N LEU A 6 5.58 -7.67 -5.09
CA LEU A 6 4.92 -8.75 -4.39
C LEU A 6 5.01 -10.03 -5.23
N ASP A 7 5.54 -11.09 -4.63
CA ASP A 7 5.51 -12.42 -5.23
C ASP A 7 4.05 -12.85 -5.44
N ARG A 8 3.71 -13.33 -6.64
CA ARG A 8 2.37 -13.80 -6.99
C ARG A 8 1.89 -14.92 -6.06
N ALA A 9 2.81 -15.69 -5.47
CA ALA A 9 2.49 -16.72 -4.49
C ALA A 9 1.93 -16.19 -3.16
N LYS A 10 2.12 -14.89 -2.85
CA LYS A 10 1.54 -14.23 -1.68
C LYS A 10 0.11 -13.74 -1.91
N LEU A 11 -0.33 -13.67 -3.16
CA LEU A 11 -1.69 -13.29 -3.50
C LEU A 11 -2.63 -14.51 -3.40
N PRO A 12 -3.92 -14.28 -3.10
CA PRO A 12 -4.94 -15.32 -3.24
C PRO A 12 -4.89 -15.96 -4.64
N SER A 13 -5.00 -17.28 -4.72
CA SER A 13 -4.86 -18.02 -5.98
C SER A 13 -5.97 -17.75 -6.99
N ASP A 14 -7.10 -17.21 -6.54
CA ASP A 14 -8.24 -16.76 -7.32
C ASP A 14 -8.15 -15.28 -7.74
N LEU A 15 -7.19 -14.53 -7.20
CA LEU A 15 -6.95 -13.14 -7.59
C LEU A 15 -6.16 -13.10 -8.90
N ASN A 16 -6.76 -12.48 -9.92
CA ASN A 16 -6.06 -12.13 -11.16
C ASN A 16 -5.85 -10.60 -11.21
N PRO A 17 -4.69 -10.10 -10.75
CA PRO A 17 -4.44 -8.67 -10.66
C PRO A 17 -4.37 -8.02 -12.05
N GLU A 18 -4.97 -6.85 -12.18
CA GLU A 18 -4.94 -6.02 -13.40
C GLU A 18 -4.24 -4.69 -13.13
N ILE A 19 -3.54 -4.14 -14.12
CA ILE A 19 -2.91 -2.81 -14.01
C ILE A 19 -4.00 -1.75 -13.74
N GLY A 20 -3.77 -0.89 -12.75
CA GLY A 20 -4.71 0.11 -12.26
C GLY A 20 -5.75 -0.43 -11.27
N GLN A 21 -5.74 -1.74 -10.97
CA GLN A 21 -6.59 -2.30 -9.93
C GLN A 21 -6.14 -1.82 -8.55
N LEU A 22 -7.10 -1.39 -7.73
CA LEU A 22 -6.87 -1.15 -6.31
C LEU A 22 -6.98 -2.46 -5.52
N LEU A 23 -5.96 -2.74 -4.73
CA LEU A 23 -5.92 -3.84 -3.76
C LEU A 23 -5.84 -3.26 -2.35
N GLU A 24 -6.25 -4.03 -1.35
CA GLU A 24 -6.05 -3.69 0.06
C GLU A 24 -4.99 -4.61 0.65
N ILE A 25 -3.98 -4.02 1.27
CA ILE A 25 -2.97 -4.77 2.03
C ILE A 25 -3.21 -4.51 3.51
N CYS A 26 -3.30 -5.58 4.29
CA CYS A 26 -3.29 -5.48 5.75
C CYS A 26 -1.84 -5.41 6.26
N GLU A 27 -1.53 -4.34 6.97
CA GLU A 27 -0.29 -4.21 7.74
C GLU A 27 -0.34 -5.04 9.03
N GLU A 28 0.81 -5.18 9.70
CA GLU A 28 0.94 -6.00 10.92
C GLU A 28 0.08 -5.51 12.09
N ASP A 29 -0.28 -4.22 12.10
CA ASP A 29 -1.14 -3.60 13.09
C ASP A 29 -2.64 -3.81 12.82
N GLY A 30 -2.98 -4.46 11.69
CA GLY A 30 -4.35 -4.69 11.23
C GLY A 30 -4.95 -3.54 10.41
N THR A 31 -4.20 -2.48 10.14
CA THR A 31 -4.62 -1.40 9.25
C THR A 31 -4.61 -1.88 7.80
N ALA A 32 -5.71 -1.67 7.09
CA ALA A 32 -5.77 -1.92 5.65
C ALA A 32 -5.40 -0.65 4.89
N ILE A 33 -4.42 -0.74 4.01
CA ILE A 33 -4.00 0.35 3.12
C ILE A 33 -4.36 0.02 1.67
N PRO A 34 -5.01 0.94 0.94
CA PRO A 34 -5.24 0.76 -0.49
C PRO A 34 -3.93 0.96 -1.25
N VAL A 35 -3.63 0.04 -2.16
CA VAL A 35 -2.47 0.07 -3.06
C VAL A 35 -2.94 -0.10 -4.50
N GLU A 36 -2.22 0.48 -5.44
CA GLU A 36 -2.54 0.37 -6.88
C GLU A 36 -1.57 -0.57 -7.57
N VAL A 37 -2.07 -1.48 -8.41
CA VAL A 37 -1.23 -2.33 -9.25
C VAL A 37 -0.66 -1.51 -10.41
N MET A 38 0.67 -1.38 -10.43
CA MET A 38 1.40 -0.63 -11.47
C MET A 38 1.80 -1.51 -12.65
N ASP A 39 2.21 -2.76 -12.37
CA ASP A 39 2.64 -3.72 -13.38
C ASP A 39 2.37 -5.16 -12.93
N VAL A 40 2.16 -6.05 -13.90
CA VAL A 40 1.89 -7.48 -13.65
C VAL A 40 2.84 -8.33 -14.49
N PHE A 41 3.59 -9.20 -13.82
CA PHE A 41 4.47 -10.20 -14.43
C PHE A 41 3.98 -11.62 -14.09
N ASP A 42 4.62 -12.64 -14.67
CA ASP A 42 4.24 -14.04 -14.47
C ASP A 42 4.44 -14.49 -13.01
N ASP A 43 5.53 -14.04 -12.36
CA ASP A 43 5.95 -14.44 -11.01
C ASP A 43 5.71 -13.36 -9.95
N LYS A 44 5.48 -12.12 -10.35
CA LYS A 44 5.36 -10.98 -9.43
C LYS A 44 4.39 -9.90 -9.91
N VAL A 45 3.98 -9.05 -8.98
CA VAL A 45 3.15 -7.87 -9.22
C VAL A 45 3.84 -6.67 -8.60
N VAL A 46 3.89 -5.56 -9.33
CA VAL A 46 4.40 -4.28 -8.82
C VAL A 46 3.22 -3.45 -8.35
N ILE A 47 3.30 -2.97 -7.12
CA ILE A 47 2.26 -2.13 -6.50
C ILE A 47 2.84 -0.80 -6.04
N ASN A 48 2.02 0.25 -6.11
CA ASN A 48 2.27 1.54 -5.49
C ASN A 48 1.59 1.57 -4.13
N ALA A 49 2.40 1.67 -3.07
CA ALA A 49 1.93 1.73 -1.68
C ALA A 49 2.16 3.12 -1.06
N ASN A 50 2.12 4.18 -1.87
CA ASN A 50 2.16 5.54 -1.34
C ASN A 50 0.95 5.77 -0.43
N HIS A 51 1.20 6.30 0.78
CA HIS A 51 0.13 6.73 1.67
C HIS A 51 -0.75 7.78 0.96
N PRO A 52 -2.07 7.86 1.22
CA PRO A 52 -2.96 8.87 0.60
C PRO A 52 -2.53 10.33 0.78
N LEU A 53 -1.61 10.58 1.72
CA LEU A 53 -1.07 11.91 2.03
C LEU A 53 0.33 12.13 1.45
N ALA A 54 0.89 11.15 0.73
CA ALA A 54 2.18 11.29 0.06
C ALA A 54 2.10 12.40 -1.00
N GLY A 55 3.04 13.33 -0.97
CA GLY A 55 3.05 14.49 -1.86
C GLY A 55 2.08 15.61 -1.47
N VAL A 56 1.33 15.47 -0.37
CA VAL A 56 0.47 16.52 0.17
C VAL A 56 1.23 17.30 1.25
N GLU A 57 1.17 18.63 1.23
CA GLU A 57 1.68 19.47 2.31
C GLU A 57 0.78 19.34 3.54
N LEU A 58 1.32 18.81 4.63
CA LEU A 58 0.57 18.56 5.85
C LEU A 58 0.85 19.63 6.90
N THR A 59 -0.20 20.32 7.34
CA THR A 59 -0.14 21.24 8.50
C THR A 59 -0.78 20.56 9.70
N PHE A 60 -0.01 20.39 10.78
CA PHE A 60 -0.49 19.77 12.01
C PHE A 60 -0.52 20.79 13.16
N GLU A 61 -1.62 20.83 13.89
CA GLU A 61 -1.66 21.42 15.23
C GLU A 61 -1.45 20.30 16.26
N ILE A 62 -0.30 20.32 16.94
CA ILE A 62 0.07 19.27 17.91
C ILE A 62 -0.13 19.82 19.32
N ARG A 63 -0.75 19.03 20.19
CA ARG A 63 -0.86 19.31 21.63
C ARG A 63 -0.11 18.26 22.44
N LEU A 64 0.92 18.68 23.18
CA LEU A 64 1.62 17.82 24.14
C LEU A 64 0.71 17.55 25.34
N LEU A 65 0.38 16.29 25.59
CA LEU A 65 -0.47 15.88 26.71
C LEU A 65 0.37 15.63 27.97
N GLU A 66 1.38 14.78 27.89
CA GLU A 66 2.24 14.41 29.02
C GLU A 66 3.59 13.88 28.52
N ILE A 67 4.64 14.02 29.34
CA ILE A 67 5.90 13.28 29.21
C ILE A 67 6.14 12.62 30.57
N VAL A 68 6.25 11.29 30.58
CA VAL A 68 6.50 10.48 31.79
C VAL A 68 7.96 10.13 31.97
#